data_AF-A0A2T0URQ3-F1
#
_entry.id   AF-A0A2T0URQ3-F1
#
_cell.length_a   1.000
_cell.length_b   1.000
_cell.length_c   1.000
_cell.angle_alpha   90.00
_cell.angle_beta   90.00
_cell.angle_gamma   90.00
#
_symmetry.space_group_name_H-M   'P 1'
#
loop_
_entity.id
_entity.type
_entity.pdbx_description
1 polymer ?
#
loop_
_entity_poly.entity_id
_entity_poly.type
_entity_poly.pdbx_seq_one_letter_code
_entity_poly.pdbx_strand_id
1 'polypeptide(L)'
;MTPGRQPFLHDAVIALHAPTQAWSRPDGAMTAPIDGLFHGDRRFARGLRIEVEDEAPEAIATSGRGARTVGFDAVLRGVDDPSPDPHLRLGRERTVGDGTLAEALTVASVVDREVAAVLRLVVEPDFAPLQEVKSGHGRAAAWTADVDGASAVVASGDASFALSTDAGTWSIENGSLVLEWPFTVGPGETAVLHWGMRVSDPGLVVQAAAHRAGWAVDTTGVDGRLARWAATALDDLDALRLAFPEHPEDDFLAAGAPWFFTLFGRDSLWAARMMLPVDVNIAASTLRVLARLQGKADNAETEEEPGKIAHELRATAFRMPGEDITLPPLYYGTVDATALWVCLLVDAWRAGMPREEVAELVPNLRAALQWIAVAAAKDGFLSYFDRNGKGLSNQGWKDSGDSIQWRDGRLAKGPIALCEAQGYAHEAAAGAADLLDAFGDDGDQWRGWAARLRERFNERFWVETPEGRYPAIALDRDGQAVDTLTSNIGHLLGTGIVDAADEAAIARLLVGESMSSGYGVRTMSSGAAGFWPLSYHGGAVWAHDSAIIAHGMARAGLREEAAVVVEGLLHAAEGFGFRMPELHAGFSRAERDRPVPYPAACRPQAWSATAAITCLQIARGA
;
A
#
# COMPACT_ATOMS: atom_id res chain seq x y z
N MET A 1 -3.81 -25.12 5.17
CA MET A 1 -3.86 -24.34 3.91
C MET A 1 -4.68 -25.10 2.90
N THR A 2 -5.44 -24.42 2.03
CA THR A 2 -5.77 -25.03 0.73
C THR A 2 -4.58 -24.72 -0.18
N PRO A 3 -3.78 -25.71 -0.59
CA PRO A 3 -2.64 -25.48 -1.47
C PRO A 3 -3.06 -24.69 -2.72
N GLY A 4 -2.23 -23.72 -3.13
CA GLY A 4 -2.46 -22.91 -4.32
C GLY A 4 -3.57 -21.87 -4.20
N ARG A 5 -3.82 -21.35 -3.00
CA ARG A 5 -4.70 -20.20 -2.78
C ARG A 5 -3.99 -19.10 -2.03
N GLN A 6 -4.19 -17.86 -2.48
CA GLN A 6 -3.66 -16.68 -1.80
C GLN A 6 -4.13 -16.63 -0.35
N PRO A 7 -3.22 -16.39 0.62
CA PRO A 7 -3.58 -16.38 2.02
C PRO A 7 -4.35 -15.12 2.39
N PHE A 8 -5.23 -15.25 3.37
CA PHE A 8 -6.02 -14.14 3.88
C PHE A 8 -5.28 -13.39 5.00
N LEU A 9 -5.45 -12.06 4.99
CA LEU A 9 -4.77 -11.07 5.83
C LEU A 9 -5.70 -10.39 6.84
N HIS A 10 -7.02 -10.47 6.65
CA HIS A 10 -7.99 -9.68 7.42
C HIS A 10 -7.90 -9.83 8.95
N ASP A 11 -7.53 -11.01 9.44
CA ASP A 11 -7.36 -11.28 10.88
C ASP A 11 -5.90 -11.18 11.36
N ALA A 12 -4.98 -10.81 10.48
CA ALA A 12 -3.56 -10.75 10.78
C ALA A 12 -3.18 -9.43 11.47
N VAL A 13 -2.24 -9.52 12.40
CA VAL A 13 -1.64 -8.39 13.10
C VAL A 13 -0.23 -8.17 12.56
N ILE A 14 0.10 -6.90 12.29
CA ILE A 14 1.40 -6.50 11.73
C ILE A 14 2.13 -5.54 12.66
N ALA A 15 3.42 -5.81 12.84
CA ALA A 15 4.42 -4.82 13.21
C ALA A 15 5.40 -4.66 12.03
N LEU A 16 5.76 -3.44 11.66
CA LEU A 16 6.63 -3.18 10.51
C LEU A 16 7.57 -2.00 10.72
N HIS A 17 8.71 -2.08 10.05
CA HIS A 17 9.59 -0.97 9.74
C HIS A 17 10.31 -1.34 8.45
N ALA A 18 9.92 -0.68 7.36
CA ALA A 18 10.37 -1.04 6.02
C ALA A 18 11.90 -1.18 5.94
N PRO A 19 12.42 -2.20 5.24
CA PRO A 19 11.71 -3.23 4.46
C PRO A 19 11.27 -4.47 5.27
N THR A 20 11.27 -4.40 6.61
CA THR A 20 10.93 -5.53 7.49
C THR A 20 9.47 -5.49 7.96
N GLN A 21 8.82 -6.65 8.00
CA GLN A 21 7.45 -6.81 8.48
C GLN A 21 7.27 -8.15 9.20
N ALA A 22 6.55 -8.13 10.32
CA ALA A 22 6.22 -9.30 11.12
C ALA A 22 4.71 -9.48 11.19
N TRP A 23 4.20 -10.55 10.60
CA TRP A 23 2.79 -10.91 10.57
C TRP A 23 2.52 -12.04 11.56
N SER A 24 1.50 -11.88 12.39
CA SER A 24 1.05 -12.91 13.33
C SER A 24 -0.46 -12.91 13.50
N ARG A 25 -0.96 -13.91 14.23
CA ARG A 25 -2.32 -13.93 14.76
C ARG A 25 -2.48 -12.93 15.93
N PRO A 26 -3.72 -12.63 16.37
CA PRO A 26 -3.98 -11.76 17.52
C PRO A 26 -3.39 -12.25 18.86
N ASP A 27 -3.07 -13.54 18.99
CA ASP A 27 -2.34 -14.11 20.14
C ASP A 27 -0.81 -13.92 20.04
N GLY A 28 -0.33 -13.34 18.94
CA GLY A 28 1.08 -13.13 18.63
C GLY A 28 1.79 -14.35 18.02
N ALA A 29 1.15 -15.51 17.95
CA ALA A 29 1.72 -16.69 17.30
C ALA A 29 1.73 -16.51 15.77
N MET A 30 2.75 -17.04 15.12
CA MET A 30 2.85 -17.11 13.66
C MET A 30 2.51 -18.55 13.26
N THR A 31 1.27 -18.76 12.83
CA THR A 31 0.71 -20.12 12.59
C THR A 31 -0.12 -20.20 11.31
N ALA A 32 -0.49 -19.06 10.73
CA ALA A 32 -1.22 -18.97 9.49
C ALA A 32 -0.29 -18.85 8.27
N PRO A 33 -0.79 -19.11 7.05
CA PRO A 33 0.04 -19.14 5.84
C PRO A 33 0.80 -17.85 5.51
N ILE A 34 0.26 -16.69 5.91
CA ILE A 34 0.87 -15.37 5.71
C ILE A 34 1.74 -14.94 6.90
N ASP A 35 1.65 -15.63 8.02
CA ASP A 35 2.45 -15.25 9.18
C ASP A 35 3.94 -15.46 8.90
N GLY A 36 4.75 -14.74 9.68
CA GLY A 36 6.19 -14.80 9.59
C GLY A 36 6.88 -13.45 9.67
N LEU A 37 8.21 -13.51 9.68
CA LEU A 37 9.07 -12.36 9.49
C LEU A 37 9.51 -12.29 8.02
N PHE A 38 9.19 -11.19 7.36
CA PHE A 38 9.64 -10.88 6.02
C PHE A 38 10.61 -9.70 6.04
N HIS A 39 11.51 -9.70 5.08
CA HIS A 39 12.44 -8.60 4.83
C HIS A 39 12.68 -8.52 3.33
N GLY A 40 12.27 -7.40 2.72
CA GLY A 40 12.11 -7.29 1.27
C GLY A 40 11.13 -8.35 0.73
N ASP A 41 11.49 -8.99 -0.38
CA ASP A 41 10.66 -9.97 -1.08
C ASP A 41 10.88 -11.43 -0.58
N ARG A 42 11.32 -11.63 0.67
CA ARG A 42 11.57 -12.97 1.24
C ARG A 42 11.00 -13.11 2.65
N ARG A 43 10.39 -14.26 2.96
CA ARG A 43 10.00 -14.66 4.31
C ARG A 43 11.12 -15.46 4.96
N PHE A 44 11.71 -14.97 6.04
CA PHE A 44 12.84 -15.61 6.74
C PHE A 44 12.38 -16.70 7.72
N ALA A 45 11.32 -16.41 8.47
CA ALA A 45 10.69 -17.36 9.38
C ALA A 45 9.19 -17.40 9.11
N ARG A 46 8.60 -18.60 9.07
CA ARG A 46 7.16 -18.81 8.82
C ARG A 46 6.36 -19.10 10.09
N GLY A 47 7.06 -19.47 11.17
CA GLY A 47 6.44 -19.96 12.38
C GLY A 47 7.16 -19.43 13.60
N LEU A 48 6.36 -19.11 14.61
CA LEU A 48 6.78 -18.57 15.90
C LEU A 48 5.68 -18.87 16.91
N ARG A 49 5.96 -19.72 17.89
CA ARG A 49 5.01 -20.02 18.98
C ARG A 49 5.73 -20.08 20.32
N ILE A 50 4.98 -19.79 21.38
CA ILE A 50 5.44 -19.84 22.77
C ILE A 50 4.56 -20.85 23.52
N GLU A 51 5.20 -21.68 24.33
CA GLU A 51 4.56 -22.61 25.26
C GLU A 51 5.21 -22.44 26.65
N VAL A 52 4.46 -22.62 27.72
CA VAL A 52 4.96 -22.66 29.10
C VAL A 52 4.52 -23.98 29.71
N GLU A 53 5.46 -24.83 30.12
CA GLU A 53 5.18 -26.21 30.58
C GLU A 53 4.29 -26.99 29.58
N ASP A 54 4.64 -26.93 28.29
CA ASP A 54 3.92 -27.56 27.17
C ASP A 54 2.47 -27.07 26.94
N GLU A 55 2.06 -25.98 27.58
CA GLU A 55 0.77 -25.32 27.38
C GLU A 55 0.92 -23.97 26.67
N ALA A 56 0.07 -23.71 25.68
CA ALA A 56 0.05 -22.42 25.00
C ALA A 56 -0.56 -21.33 25.92
N PRO A 57 0.05 -20.14 26.04
CA PRO A 57 -0.54 -19.03 26.76
C PRO A 57 -1.92 -18.67 26.20
N GLU A 58 -2.88 -18.37 27.07
CA GLU A 58 -4.24 -18.03 26.66
C GLU A 58 -4.38 -16.54 26.43
N ALA A 59 -4.53 -16.15 25.15
CA ALA A 59 -4.60 -14.76 24.75
C ALA A 59 -5.87 -14.05 25.27
N ILE A 60 -5.68 -12.81 25.71
CA ILE A 60 -6.73 -11.93 26.23
C ILE A 60 -6.89 -10.68 25.37
N ALA A 61 -5.78 -10.07 24.95
CA ALA A 61 -5.81 -8.82 24.21
C ALA A 61 -4.63 -8.66 23.27
N THR A 62 -4.86 -7.92 22.18
CA THR A 62 -3.83 -7.34 21.33
C THR A 62 -3.91 -5.83 21.46
N SER A 63 -2.79 -5.17 21.70
CA SER A 63 -2.72 -3.70 21.75
C SER A 63 -1.74 -3.17 20.71
N GLY A 64 -2.22 -2.30 19.81
CA GLY A 64 -1.35 -1.56 18.90
C GLY A 64 -0.69 -0.41 19.65
N ARG A 65 0.65 -0.38 19.69
CA ARG A 65 1.43 0.75 20.23
C ARG A 65 2.04 1.63 19.13
N GLY A 66 1.76 1.29 17.88
CA GLY A 66 2.16 1.99 16.67
C GLY A 66 2.25 1.03 15.47
N ALA A 67 2.93 1.44 14.42
CA ALA A 67 3.27 0.63 13.26
C ALA A 67 4.41 -0.36 13.57
N ARG A 68 5.38 0.06 14.38
CA ARG A 68 6.60 -0.72 14.68
C ARG A 68 6.45 -1.68 15.86
N THR A 69 5.49 -1.43 16.75
CA THR A 69 5.37 -2.14 18.03
C THR A 69 3.94 -2.61 18.28
N VAL A 70 3.81 -3.88 18.65
CA VAL A 70 2.54 -4.53 19.01
C VAL A 70 2.69 -5.26 20.33
N GLY A 71 1.70 -5.12 21.21
CA GLY A 71 1.57 -5.85 22.46
C GLY A 71 0.57 -7.00 22.35
N PHE A 72 0.89 -8.12 22.99
CA PHE A 72 0.01 -9.28 23.16
C PHE A 72 -0.05 -9.62 24.66
N ASP A 73 -1.25 -9.71 25.21
CA ASP A 73 -1.48 -10.04 26.60
C ASP A 73 -2.17 -11.40 26.70
N ALA A 74 -1.63 -12.27 27.57
CA ALA A 74 -2.12 -13.62 27.80
C ALA A 74 -2.04 -13.99 29.30
N VAL A 75 -2.67 -15.10 29.67
CA VAL A 75 -2.58 -15.72 31.00
C VAL A 75 -2.01 -17.13 30.93
N LEU A 76 -1.40 -17.57 32.03
CA LEU A 76 -0.62 -18.81 32.11
C LEU A 76 -1.29 -19.82 33.05
N ARG A 77 -2.52 -20.26 32.72
CA ARG A 77 -3.34 -21.07 33.63
C ARG A 77 -2.75 -22.43 33.99
N GLY A 78 -1.92 -23.03 33.13
CA GLY A 78 -1.24 -24.30 33.41
C GLY A 78 -0.29 -24.29 34.60
N VAL A 79 0.26 -23.12 34.95
CA VAL A 79 1.22 -22.94 36.06
C VAL A 79 0.71 -21.99 37.16
N ASP A 80 -0.50 -21.47 36.99
CA ASP A 80 -1.17 -20.58 37.93
C ASP A 80 -1.71 -21.34 39.16
N ASP A 81 -2.36 -20.62 40.08
CA ASP A 81 -3.16 -21.21 41.15
C ASP A 81 -4.58 -21.62 40.65
N PRO A 82 -5.37 -22.39 41.42
CA PRO A 82 -6.68 -22.86 40.98
C PRO A 82 -7.81 -21.81 41.10
N SER A 83 -7.47 -20.53 41.30
CA SER A 83 -8.44 -19.43 41.38
C SER A 83 -9.20 -19.27 40.05
N PRO A 84 -10.49 -18.86 40.09
CA PRO A 84 -11.20 -18.46 38.87
C PRO A 84 -10.63 -17.18 38.23
N ASP A 85 -10.02 -16.31 39.03
CA ASP A 85 -9.36 -15.10 38.54
C ASP A 85 -7.88 -15.40 38.25
N PRO A 86 -7.33 -15.04 37.08
CA PRO A 86 -5.94 -15.32 36.74
C PRO A 86 -4.98 -14.47 37.58
N HIS A 87 -3.98 -15.11 38.16
CA HIS A 87 -2.95 -14.47 38.99
C HIS A 87 -1.56 -14.49 38.34
N LEU A 88 -1.39 -15.20 37.22
CA LEU A 88 -0.19 -15.20 36.41
C LEU A 88 -0.46 -14.71 34.97
N ARG A 89 0.17 -13.60 34.59
CA ARG A 89 0.05 -13.01 33.25
C ARG A 89 1.35 -13.05 32.47
N LEU A 90 1.22 -13.15 31.15
CA LEU A 90 2.30 -12.99 30.18
C LEU A 90 1.98 -11.80 29.27
N GLY A 91 2.76 -10.73 29.39
CA GLY A 91 2.77 -9.64 28.41
C GLY A 91 3.90 -9.84 27.41
N ARG A 92 3.64 -9.66 26.12
CA ARG A 92 4.64 -9.77 25.06
C ARG A 92 4.62 -8.50 24.22
N GLU A 93 5.75 -7.80 24.17
CA GLU A 93 5.91 -6.64 23.29
C GLU A 93 6.84 -7.02 22.15
N ARG A 94 6.33 -7.00 20.91
CA ARG A 94 7.11 -7.20 19.69
C ARG A 94 7.44 -5.86 19.06
N THR A 95 8.71 -5.62 18.76
CA THR A 95 9.18 -4.46 18.03
C THR A 95 9.92 -4.89 16.76
N VAL A 96 9.60 -4.24 15.65
CA VAL A 96 10.24 -4.45 14.34
C VAL A 96 11.05 -3.22 13.96
N GLY A 97 12.29 -3.46 13.52
CA GLY A 97 13.21 -2.46 13.00
C GLY A 97 13.74 -2.87 11.62
N ASP A 98 14.67 -2.07 11.10
CA ASP A 98 15.37 -2.44 9.88
C ASP A 98 16.17 -3.73 10.12
N GLY A 99 15.91 -4.75 9.29
CA GLY A 99 16.45 -6.10 9.43
C GLY A 99 16.29 -6.76 10.80
N THR A 100 15.35 -6.34 11.65
CA THR A 100 15.30 -6.79 13.05
C THR A 100 13.88 -7.03 13.57
N LEU A 101 13.75 -8.06 14.40
CA LEU A 101 12.61 -8.30 15.29
C LEU A 101 13.16 -8.52 16.70
N ALA A 102 12.58 -7.85 17.68
CA ALA A 102 12.91 -8.06 19.10
C ALA A 102 11.62 -8.24 19.88
N GLU A 103 11.64 -9.10 20.90
CA GLU A 103 10.53 -9.22 21.83
C GLU A 103 10.98 -9.21 23.28
N ALA A 104 10.22 -8.50 24.10
CA ALA A 104 10.29 -8.55 25.54
C ALA A 104 9.05 -9.29 26.06
N LEU A 105 9.27 -10.39 26.78
CA LEU A 105 8.23 -11.17 27.44
C LEU A 105 8.28 -10.87 28.93
N THR A 106 7.17 -10.40 29.48
CA THR A 106 7.01 -9.98 30.87
C THR A 106 6.07 -10.95 31.56
N VAL A 107 6.59 -11.79 32.45
CA VAL A 107 5.80 -12.66 33.32
C VAL A 107 5.61 -11.96 34.65
N ALA A 108 4.37 -11.72 35.06
CA ALA A 108 4.05 -11.11 36.35
C ALA A 108 3.13 -12.02 37.16
N SER A 109 3.42 -12.13 38.46
CA SER A 109 2.72 -13.01 39.39
C SER A 109 2.21 -12.26 40.60
N VAL A 110 0.98 -12.56 41.02
CA VAL A 110 0.47 -12.23 42.36
C VAL A 110 0.15 -13.49 43.17
N VAL A 111 0.53 -14.67 42.67
CA VAL A 111 0.43 -15.94 43.38
C VAL A 111 1.26 -15.86 44.67
N ASP A 112 0.78 -16.46 45.76
CA ASP A 112 1.38 -16.37 47.10
C ASP A 112 2.65 -17.21 47.31
N ARG A 113 3.16 -17.82 46.23
CA ARG A 113 4.38 -18.62 46.19
C ARG A 113 5.24 -18.24 44.99
N GLU A 114 6.51 -18.62 45.05
CA GLU A 114 7.39 -18.61 43.88
C GLU A 114 6.85 -19.58 42.82
N VAL A 115 6.87 -19.12 41.57
CA VAL A 115 6.56 -19.91 40.38
C VAL A 115 7.83 -20.07 39.57
N ALA A 116 8.26 -21.31 39.36
CA ALA A 116 9.36 -21.66 38.47
C ALA A 116 8.82 -22.54 37.33
N ALA A 117 9.12 -22.17 36.10
CA ALA A 117 8.65 -22.85 34.90
C ALA A 117 9.62 -22.63 33.73
N VAL A 118 9.45 -23.40 32.66
CA VAL A 118 10.20 -23.26 31.41
C VAL A 118 9.28 -22.73 30.32
N LEU A 119 9.68 -21.60 29.73
CA LEU A 119 9.09 -21.07 28.51
C LEU A 119 9.85 -21.64 27.31
N ARG A 120 9.13 -22.26 26.38
CA ARG A 120 9.64 -22.78 25.10
C ARG A 120 9.22 -21.84 23.97
N LEU A 121 10.19 -21.25 23.28
CA LEU A 121 9.98 -20.45 22.08
C LEU A 121 10.43 -21.27 20.86
N VAL A 122 9.54 -21.48 19.90
CA VAL A 122 9.83 -22.25 18.68
C VAL A 122 9.78 -21.33 17.48
N VAL A 123 10.86 -21.33 16.68
CA VAL A 123 10.99 -20.57 15.43
C VAL A 123 11.14 -21.55 14.26
N GLU A 124 10.30 -21.41 13.24
CA GLU A 124 10.36 -22.22 12.01
C GLU A 124 11.02 -21.42 10.87
N PRO A 125 12.25 -21.76 10.44
CA PRO A 125 12.89 -21.14 9.27
C PRO A 125 12.12 -21.42 7.97
N ASP A 126 12.15 -20.48 7.01
CA ASP A 126 11.43 -20.62 5.73
C ASP A 126 12.27 -20.23 4.51
N PHE A 127 12.74 -18.98 4.44
CA PHE A 127 13.40 -18.39 3.26
C PHE A 127 12.59 -18.45 1.95
N ALA A 128 11.25 -18.55 1.99
CA ALA A 128 10.43 -18.59 0.79
C ALA A 128 10.31 -17.19 0.14
N PRO A 129 10.33 -17.10 -1.21
CA PRO A 129 10.02 -15.87 -1.91
C PRO A 129 8.59 -15.39 -1.64
N LEU A 130 8.38 -14.08 -1.52
CA LEU A 130 7.10 -13.46 -1.19
C LEU A 130 5.99 -13.84 -2.18
N GLN A 131 6.29 -13.91 -3.48
CA GLN A 131 5.36 -14.29 -4.53
C GLN A 131 4.87 -15.74 -4.43
N GLU A 132 5.71 -16.65 -3.92
CA GLU A 132 5.31 -18.04 -3.66
C GLU A 132 4.38 -18.09 -2.45
N VAL A 133 4.67 -17.32 -1.40
CA VAL A 133 3.76 -17.16 -0.25
C VAL A 133 2.42 -16.56 -0.69
N LYS A 134 2.46 -15.50 -1.51
CA LYS A 134 1.27 -14.82 -2.07
C LYS A 134 0.40 -15.77 -2.88
N SER A 135 0.97 -16.68 -3.66
CA SER A 135 0.19 -17.64 -4.46
C SER A 135 -0.31 -18.86 -3.67
N GLY A 136 0.06 -18.98 -2.38
CA GLY A 136 -0.26 -20.16 -1.57
C GLY A 136 0.61 -21.38 -1.87
N HIS A 137 1.77 -21.18 -2.51
CA HIS A 137 2.76 -22.20 -2.83
C HIS A 137 4.06 -22.08 -2.02
N GLY A 138 4.14 -21.13 -1.10
CA GLY A 138 5.31 -20.90 -0.24
C GLY A 138 5.78 -22.18 0.44
N ARG A 139 6.93 -22.69 0.01
CA ARG A 139 7.63 -23.83 0.60
C ARG A 139 8.94 -23.35 1.18
N ALA A 140 9.27 -23.86 2.36
CA ALA A 140 10.56 -23.59 2.98
C ALA A 140 11.69 -24.04 2.05
N ALA A 141 12.68 -23.17 1.85
CA ALA A 141 13.93 -23.51 1.21
C ALA A 141 14.79 -24.39 2.13
N ALA A 142 15.79 -25.05 1.57
CA ALA A 142 16.78 -25.77 2.36
C ALA A 142 17.66 -24.77 3.12
N TRP A 143 17.85 -25.00 4.41
CA TRP A 143 18.66 -24.13 5.28
C TRP A 143 19.62 -24.97 6.13
N THR A 144 20.67 -24.33 6.60
CA THR A 144 21.59 -24.85 7.61
C THR A 144 21.56 -23.95 8.84
N ALA A 145 21.88 -24.50 10.00
CA ALA A 145 21.96 -23.74 11.24
C ALA A 145 23.20 -24.12 12.03
N ASP A 146 23.81 -23.12 12.66
CA ASP A 146 24.85 -23.27 13.67
C ASP A 146 24.32 -22.70 14.99
N VAL A 147 24.43 -23.46 16.07
CA VAL A 147 23.83 -23.13 17.37
C VAL A 147 24.93 -23.09 18.41
N ASP A 148 25.01 -21.96 19.12
CA ASP A 148 25.99 -21.71 20.18
C ASP A 148 25.28 -21.08 21.39
N GLY A 149 24.80 -21.95 22.29
CA GLY A 149 24.19 -21.57 23.56
C GLY A 149 23.04 -20.56 23.40
N ALA A 150 23.30 -19.30 23.78
CA ALA A 150 22.33 -18.20 23.73
C ALA A 150 22.15 -17.59 22.32
N SER A 151 22.77 -18.17 21.29
CA SER A 151 22.66 -17.68 19.91
C SER A 151 22.55 -18.81 18.89
N ALA A 152 21.96 -18.49 17.74
CA ALA A 152 21.94 -19.39 16.58
C ALA A 152 22.02 -18.57 15.29
N VAL A 153 22.69 -19.10 14.27
CA VAL A 153 22.74 -18.50 12.93
C VAL A 153 22.16 -19.49 11.94
N VAL A 154 21.17 -19.06 11.17
CA VAL A 154 20.49 -19.86 10.15
C VAL A 154 20.74 -19.24 8.79
N ALA A 155 21.11 -20.04 7.80
CA ALA A 155 21.45 -19.57 6.46
C ALA A 155 20.77 -20.41 5.37
N SER A 156 20.41 -19.75 4.27
CA SER A 156 19.89 -20.38 3.04
C SER A 156 20.43 -19.60 1.84
N GLY A 157 21.45 -20.15 1.18
CA GLY A 157 22.16 -19.45 0.11
C GLY A 157 22.96 -18.27 0.64
N ASP A 158 22.67 -17.08 0.15
CA ASP A 158 23.31 -15.80 0.51
C ASP A 158 22.60 -15.04 1.63
N ALA A 159 21.35 -15.43 1.95
CA ALA A 159 20.57 -14.83 3.02
C ALA A 159 20.70 -15.61 4.32
N SER A 160 20.60 -14.90 5.44
CA SER A 160 20.70 -15.49 6.77
C SER A 160 19.89 -14.72 7.79
N PHE A 161 19.67 -15.34 8.94
CA PHE A 161 19.24 -14.64 10.15
C PHE A 161 19.96 -15.19 11.38
N ALA A 162 20.21 -14.30 12.34
CA ALA A 162 20.80 -14.62 13.64
C ALA A 162 19.76 -14.44 14.73
N LEU A 163 19.69 -15.41 15.64
CA LEU A 163 18.89 -15.41 16.86
C LEU A 163 19.79 -15.12 18.05
N SER A 164 19.26 -14.36 19.02
CA SER A 164 19.93 -14.06 20.28
C SER A 164 18.93 -14.00 21.42
N THR A 165 19.36 -14.38 22.63
CA THR A 165 18.56 -14.31 23.87
C THR A 165 19.42 -13.84 25.04
N ASP A 166 18.81 -13.25 26.08
CA ASP A 166 19.51 -12.86 27.31
C ASP A 166 19.77 -14.05 28.25
N ALA A 167 18.93 -15.09 28.18
CA ALA A 167 19.04 -16.31 28.95
C ALA A 167 18.40 -17.50 28.20
N GLY A 168 18.68 -18.71 28.69
CA GLY A 168 18.26 -19.95 28.02
C GLY A 168 19.23 -20.41 26.93
N THR A 169 18.87 -21.51 26.28
CA THR A 169 19.70 -22.13 25.24
C THR A 169 18.89 -22.51 24.03
N TRP A 170 19.41 -22.19 22.84
CA TRP A 170 18.87 -22.65 21.58
C TRP A 170 19.26 -24.10 21.31
N SER A 171 18.38 -24.82 20.63
CA SER A 171 18.58 -26.17 20.11
C SER A 171 17.87 -26.31 18.76
N ILE A 172 18.15 -27.41 18.04
CA ILE A 172 17.42 -27.78 16.82
C ILE A 172 16.58 -29.02 17.13
N GLU A 173 15.27 -28.89 16.96
CA GLU A 173 14.31 -29.99 17.16
C GLU A 173 13.39 -30.07 15.95
N ASN A 174 13.31 -31.23 15.31
CA ASN A 174 12.37 -31.51 14.21
C ASN A 174 12.35 -30.45 13.09
N GLY A 175 13.52 -29.87 12.76
CA GLY A 175 13.63 -28.83 11.73
C GLY A 175 13.12 -27.45 12.18
N SER A 176 13.13 -27.18 13.48
CA SER A 176 12.84 -25.86 14.06
C SER A 176 13.94 -25.47 15.04
N LEU A 177 14.07 -24.17 15.29
CA LEU A 177 14.94 -23.62 16.33
C LEU A 177 14.10 -23.48 17.59
N VAL A 178 14.53 -24.11 18.69
CA VAL A 178 13.81 -24.12 19.95
C VAL A 178 14.68 -23.45 21.01
N LEU A 179 14.14 -22.43 21.67
CA LEU A 179 14.75 -21.82 22.84
C LEU A 179 14.03 -22.35 24.09
N GLU A 180 14.78 -23.01 24.97
CA GLU A 180 14.32 -23.33 26.32
C GLU A 180 14.76 -22.24 27.29
N TRP A 181 13.79 -21.62 27.95
CA TRP A 181 13.99 -20.41 28.74
C TRP A 181 13.40 -20.59 30.14
N PRO A 182 14.21 -21.07 31.10
CA PRO A 182 13.77 -21.18 32.49
C PRO A 182 13.58 -19.79 33.08
N PHE A 183 12.49 -19.59 33.82
CA PHE A 183 12.24 -18.37 34.58
C PHE A 183 11.73 -18.68 35.98
N THR A 184 11.84 -17.69 36.85
CA THR A 184 11.30 -17.74 38.22
C THR A 184 10.72 -16.37 38.55
N VAL A 185 9.54 -16.36 39.16
CA VAL A 185 8.86 -15.13 39.56
C VAL A 185 8.22 -15.31 40.94
N GLY A 186 8.54 -14.41 41.88
CA GLY A 186 7.96 -14.39 43.21
C GLY A 186 6.61 -13.65 43.30
N PRO A 187 5.96 -13.70 44.48
CA PRO A 187 4.70 -12.98 44.74
C PRO A 187 4.84 -11.46 44.55
N GLY A 188 4.05 -10.87 43.67
CA GLY A 188 4.08 -9.44 43.36
C GLY A 188 5.27 -9.01 42.50
N GLU A 189 6.07 -9.96 42.02
CA GLU A 189 7.26 -9.69 41.21
C GLU A 189 6.99 -9.81 39.71
N THR A 190 8.00 -9.48 38.92
CA THR A 190 7.98 -9.57 37.47
C THR A 190 9.32 -10.09 36.96
N ALA A 191 9.28 -11.07 36.07
CA ALA A 191 10.42 -11.53 35.29
C ALA A 191 10.31 -11.00 33.86
N VAL A 192 11.41 -10.50 33.29
CA VAL A 192 11.47 -10.01 31.91
C VAL A 192 12.52 -10.80 31.14
N LEU A 193 12.12 -11.29 29.97
CA LEU A 193 12.86 -12.21 29.12
C LEU A 193 12.99 -11.55 27.72
N HIS A 194 14.21 -11.35 27.21
CA HIS A 194 14.47 -10.75 25.89
C HIS A 194 15.10 -11.68 24.87
N TRP A 195 14.51 -11.72 23.67
CA TRP A 195 15.10 -12.38 22.52
C TRP A 195 14.96 -11.51 21.27
N GLY A 196 15.76 -11.80 20.26
CA GLY A 196 15.69 -11.10 18.99
C GLY A 196 16.21 -11.91 17.81
N MET A 197 15.76 -11.48 16.63
CA MET A 197 16.16 -11.98 15.33
C MET A 197 16.72 -10.81 14.50
N ARG A 198 17.90 -10.98 13.91
CA ARG A 198 18.48 -10.06 12.93
C ARG A 198 18.64 -10.77 11.59
N VAL A 199 18.02 -10.26 10.55
CA VAL A 199 18.07 -10.80 9.20
C VAL A 199 19.15 -10.09 8.37
N SER A 200 19.65 -10.77 7.34
CA SER A 200 20.57 -10.25 6.35
C SER A 200 20.16 -10.78 4.98
N ASP A 201 19.86 -9.88 4.05
CA ASP A 201 19.63 -10.20 2.64
C ASP A 201 20.51 -9.27 1.77
N PRO A 202 21.63 -9.77 1.22
CA PRO A 202 22.50 -8.95 0.37
C PRO A 202 21.86 -8.60 -0.98
N GLY A 203 20.72 -9.21 -1.34
CA GLY A 203 20.01 -8.96 -2.60
C GLY A 203 19.05 -7.77 -2.57
N LEU A 204 18.95 -7.03 -1.46
CA LEU A 204 18.04 -5.88 -1.38
C LEU A 204 18.46 -4.73 -2.29
N VAL A 205 17.46 -4.14 -2.94
CA VAL A 205 17.59 -2.94 -3.79
C VAL A 205 17.03 -1.68 -3.12
N VAL A 206 16.54 -1.83 -1.88
CA VAL A 206 15.97 -0.77 -1.05
C VAL A 206 16.42 -0.99 0.39
N GLN A 207 16.48 0.09 1.16
CA GLN A 207 16.78 0.08 2.59
C GLN A 207 15.78 0.96 3.35
N ALA A 208 15.78 0.86 4.68
CA ALA A 208 14.99 1.76 5.51
C ALA A 208 15.44 3.22 5.34
N ALA A 209 14.50 4.16 5.47
CA ALA A 209 14.87 5.57 5.58
C ALA A 209 15.73 5.82 6.84
N ALA A 210 16.76 6.67 6.70
CA ALA A 210 17.78 6.85 7.74
C ALA A 210 17.25 7.45 9.06
N HIS A 211 16.18 8.24 9.00
CA HIS A 211 15.63 9.00 10.12
C HIS A 211 14.12 8.91 10.16
N ARG A 212 13.52 9.01 11.35
CA ARG A 212 12.07 9.20 11.49
C ARG A 212 11.67 10.57 10.96
N ALA A 213 10.54 10.64 10.27
CA ALA A 213 10.03 11.89 9.70
C ALA A 213 9.48 12.81 10.79
N GLY A 214 8.91 12.23 11.85
CA GLY A 214 8.30 13.00 12.94
C GLY A 214 7.07 13.80 12.49
N TRP A 215 6.38 13.34 11.44
CA TRP A 215 5.19 14.01 10.92
C TRP A 215 4.12 14.12 11.99
N ALA A 216 3.54 15.31 12.07
CA ALA A 216 2.39 15.61 12.89
C ALA A 216 1.50 16.58 12.14
N VAL A 217 0.20 16.44 12.34
CA VAL A 217 -0.80 17.37 11.80
C VAL A 217 -1.61 17.92 12.95
N ASP A 218 -1.94 19.21 12.86
CA ASP A 218 -2.92 19.78 13.76
C ASP A 218 -4.28 19.12 13.50
N THR A 219 -4.95 18.71 14.58
CA THR A 219 -6.28 18.08 14.55
C THR A 219 -7.26 18.83 15.45
N THR A 220 -6.90 20.05 15.87
CA THR A 220 -7.78 20.88 16.68
C THR A 220 -9.07 21.19 15.91
N GLY A 221 -10.21 20.95 16.56
CA GLY A 221 -11.54 21.28 16.01
C GLY A 221 -12.06 20.34 14.91
N VAL A 222 -11.37 19.23 14.62
CA VAL A 222 -11.84 18.21 13.65
C VAL A 222 -12.52 17.03 14.36
N ASP A 223 -13.27 16.21 13.61
CA ASP A 223 -13.90 14.98 14.12
C ASP A 223 -12.85 14.06 14.78
N GLY A 224 -13.16 13.53 15.97
CA GLY A 224 -12.25 12.64 16.71
C GLY A 224 -11.91 11.34 15.96
N ARG A 225 -12.79 10.84 15.09
CA ARG A 225 -12.51 9.71 14.18
C ARG A 225 -11.38 10.07 13.20
N LEU A 226 -11.46 11.27 12.61
CA LEU A 226 -10.45 11.76 11.67
C LEU A 226 -9.11 12.01 12.35
N ALA A 227 -9.12 12.55 13.58
CA ALA A 227 -7.90 12.75 14.36
C ALA A 227 -7.18 11.42 14.66
N ARG A 228 -7.93 10.37 15.06
CA ARG A 228 -7.37 9.03 15.28
C ARG A 228 -6.85 8.42 13.98
N TRP A 229 -7.60 8.54 12.89
CA TRP A 229 -7.18 8.04 11.58
C TRP A 229 -5.90 8.72 11.10
N ALA A 230 -5.80 10.05 11.16
CA ALA A 230 -4.61 10.78 10.77
C ALA A 230 -3.38 10.37 11.61
N ALA A 231 -3.54 10.18 12.94
CA ALA A 231 -2.45 9.72 13.80
C ALA A 231 -1.95 8.32 13.42
N THR A 232 -2.87 7.35 13.23
CA THR A 232 -2.50 6.00 12.79
C THR A 232 -1.88 6.00 11.40
N ALA A 233 -2.42 6.80 10.48
CA ALA A 233 -1.91 6.92 9.12
C ALA A 233 -0.47 7.46 9.08
N LEU A 234 -0.17 8.53 9.83
CA LEU A 234 1.18 9.12 9.84
C LEU A 234 2.23 8.16 10.43
N ASP A 235 1.87 7.39 11.45
CA ASP A 235 2.77 6.40 12.03
C ASP A 235 2.99 5.19 11.09
N ASP A 236 1.95 4.74 10.38
CA ASP A 236 2.07 3.73 9.34
C ASP A 236 2.94 4.23 8.16
N LEU A 237 2.73 5.48 7.72
CA LEU A 237 3.51 6.09 6.63
C LEU A 237 4.99 6.23 7.01
N ASP A 238 5.32 6.66 8.25
CA ASP A 238 6.72 6.70 8.71
C ASP A 238 7.38 5.32 8.68
N ALA A 239 6.62 4.26 8.98
CA ALA A 239 7.11 2.89 8.94
C ALA A 239 7.18 2.27 7.53
N LEU A 240 6.56 2.90 6.51
CA LEU A 240 6.58 2.48 5.11
C LEU A 240 7.67 3.16 4.28
N ARG A 241 8.49 4.03 4.86
CA ARG A 241 9.53 4.78 4.14
C ARG A 241 10.73 3.92 3.78
N LEU A 242 11.11 3.96 2.51
CA LEU A 242 12.27 3.29 1.93
C LEU A 242 13.18 4.31 1.25
N ALA A 243 14.45 3.96 1.06
CA ALA A 243 15.41 4.72 0.26
C ALA A 243 16.25 3.75 -0.59
N PHE A 244 16.95 4.28 -1.59
CA PHE A 244 17.96 3.48 -2.29
C PHE A 244 19.27 3.42 -1.49
N PRO A 245 19.99 2.28 -1.51
CA PRO A 245 21.32 2.16 -0.88
C PRO A 245 22.30 3.26 -1.29
N GLU A 246 22.31 3.63 -2.58
CA GLU A 246 23.22 4.63 -3.15
C GLU A 246 22.78 6.08 -2.90
N HIS A 247 21.52 6.28 -2.49
CA HIS A 247 20.90 7.59 -2.25
C HIS A 247 20.07 7.57 -0.95
N PRO A 248 20.69 7.34 0.22
CA PRO A 248 19.99 7.23 1.50
C PRO A 248 19.29 8.53 1.94
N GLU A 249 19.65 9.66 1.35
CA GLU A 249 19.07 10.97 1.60
C GLU A 249 17.67 11.15 0.97
N ASP A 250 17.38 10.39 -0.08
CA ASP A 250 16.14 10.48 -0.83
C ASP A 250 15.25 9.26 -0.55
N ASP A 251 14.32 9.45 0.38
CA ASP A 251 13.31 8.47 0.73
C ASP A 251 11.99 8.61 -0.04
N PHE A 252 11.23 7.53 -0.10
CA PHE A 252 9.91 7.47 -0.71
C PHE A 252 9.03 6.51 0.09
N LEU A 253 7.72 6.59 -0.13
CA LEU A 253 6.75 5.69 0.50
C LEU A 253 6.62 4.41 -0.32
N ALA A 254 6.85 3.25 0.29
CA ALA A 254 6.52 1.96 -0.32
C ALA A 254 5.01 1.84 -0.59
N ALA A 255 4.59 1.05 -1.58
CA ALA A 255 3.15 0.88 -1.87
C ALA A 255 2.39 0.29 -0.67
N GLY A 256 2.74 -0.92 -0.22
CA GLY A 256 2.18 -1.45 1.02
C GLY A 256 2.50 -2.89 1.34
N ALA A 257 2.24 -3.23 2.61
CA ALA A 257 2.60 -4.50 3.20
C ALA A 257 1.43 -5.51 3.10
N PRO A 258 1.67 -6.79 2.75
CA PRO A 258 2.97 -7.38 2.47
C PRO A 258 3.38 -7.38 1.00
N TRP A 259 2.42 -7.32 0.08
CA TRP A 259 2.63 -7.76 -1.31
C TRP A 259 3.42 -6.78 -2.18
N PHE A 260 3.37 -5.50 -1.83
CA PHE A 260 3.86 -4.39 -2.65
C PHE A 260 4.83 -3.54 -1.83
N PHE A 261 5.65 -4.18 -0.99
CA PHE A 261 6.50 -3.49 0.00
C PHE A 261 7.82 -3.00 -0.61
N THR A 262 7.71 -2.24 -1.70
CA THR A 262 8.82 -1.69 -2.49
C THR A 262 8.34 -0.44 -3.25
N LEU A 263 9.19 0.12 -4.12
CA LEU A 263 8.83 1.24 -4.98
C LEU A 263 7.79 0.82 -6.03
N PHE A 264 6.62 1.46 -5.97
CA PHE A 264 5.63 1.52 -7.04
C PHE A 264 5.47 3.00 -7.41
N GLY A 265 5.79 3.36 -8.65
CA GLY A 265 5.88 4.76 -9.08
C GLY A 265 4.56 5.51 -8.91
N ARG A 266 3.47 4.97 -9.43
CA ARG A 266 2.13 5.57 -9.29
C ARG A 266 1.71 5.74 -7.83
N ASP A 267 1.84 4.68 -7.03
CA ASP A 267 1.47 4.68 -5.61
C ASP A 267 2.26 5.74 -4.84
N SER A 268 3.58 5.79 -5.07
CA SER A 268 4.48 6.75 -4.44
C SER A 268 4.12 8.18 -4.83
N LEU A 269 3.81 8.41 -6.11
CA LEU A 269 3.41 9.73 -6.61
C LEU A 269 2.11 10.22 -5.96
N TRP A 270 1.08 9.38 -5.89
CA TRP A 270 -0.17 9.75 -5.24
C TRP A 270 -0.04 9.92 -3.73
N ALA A 271 0.69 9.03 -3.07
CA ALA A 271 0.94 9.15 -1.63
C ALA A 271 1.70 10.44 -1.31
N ALA A 272 2.76 10.75 -2.08
CA ALA A 272 3.50 12.01 -1.94
C ALA A 272 2.62 13.24 -2.24
N ARG A 273 1.78 13.18 -3.28
CA ARG A 273 0.84 14.25 -3.64
C ARG A 273 -0.15 14.55 -2.51
N MET A 274 -0.71 13.51 -1.89
CA MET A 274 -1.63 13.66 -0.75
C MET A 274 -0.91 14.11 0.54
N MET A 275 0.41 13.89 0.64
CA MET A 275 1.24 14.30 1.77
C MET A 275 1.80 15.73 1.68
N LEU A 276 1.64 16.42 0.53
CA LEU A 276 2.11 17.80 0.35
C LEU A 276 1.73 18.77 1.48
N PRO A 277 0.52 18.71 2.08
CA PRO A 277 0.16 19.60 3.19
C PRO A 277 0.90 19.32 4.51
N VAL A 278 1.57 18.17 4.61
CA VAL A 278 2.30 17.73 5.81
C VAL A 278 3.80 17.96 5.64
N ASP A 279 4.34 17.56 4.50
CA ASP A 279 5.78 17.66 4.21
C ASP A 279 6.01 17.73 2.71
N VAL A 280 6.59 18.83 2.23
CA VAL A 280 6.94 18.97 0.81
C VAL A 280 8.18 18.13 0.46
N ASN A 281 9.02 17.79 1.44
CA ASN A 281 10.26 17.06 1.19
C ASN A 281 10.02 15.62 0.72
N ILE A 282 8.96 14.94 1.21
CA ILE A 282 8.64 13.59 0.71
C ILE A 282 8.25 13.61 -0.78
N ALA A 283 7.63 14.69 -1.25
CA ALA A 283 7.35 14.89 -2.67
C ALA A 283 8.63 15.20 -3.46
N ALA A 284 9.45 16.13 -2.98
CA ALA A 284 10.75 16.46 -3.59
C ALA A 284 11.65 15.21 -3.74
N SER A 285 11.73 14.42 -2.67
CA SER A 285 12.49 13.18 -2.62
C SER A 285 11.93 12.12 -3.57
N THR A 286 10.61 11.86 -3.54
CA THR A 286 9.95 10.90 -4.45
C THR A 286 10.16 11.29 -5.93
N LEU A 287 10.08 12.58 -6.26
CA LEU A 287 10.34 13.09 -7.61
C LEU A 287 11.76 12.77 -8.06
N ARG A 288 12.75 13.04 -7.20
CA ARG A 288 14.17 12.74 -7.42
C ARG A 288 14.45 11.24 -7.58
N VAL A 289 13.84 10.40 -6.74
CA VAL A 289 13.94 8.92 -6.83
C VAL A 289 13.47 8.43 -8.20
N LEU A 290 12.27 8.85 -8.62
CA LEU A 290 11.70 8.42 -9.89
C LEU A 290 12.40 9.04 -11.11
N ALA A 291 12.95 10.26 -10.98
CA ALA A 291 13.75 10.90 -12.02
C ALA A 291 15.04 10.12 -12.34
N ARG A 292 15.68 9.51 -11.33
CA ARG A 292 16.87 8.64 -11.52
C ARG A 292 16.54 7.39 -12.33
N LEU A 293 15.32 6.88 -12.18
CA LEU A 293 14.79 5.73 -12.90
C LEU A 293 14.00 6.11 -14.17
N GLN A 294 14.05 7.37 -14.62
CA GLN A 294 13.33 7.75 -15.83
C GLN A 294 13.93 7.04 -17.05
N GLY A 295 13.06 6.47 -17.88
CA GLY A 295 13.43 5.69 -19.06
C GLY A 295 14.26 6.49 -20.06
N LYS A 296 15.26 5.83 -20.64
CA LYS A 296 16.22 6.39 -21.61
C LYS A 296 16.28 5.60 -22.91
N ALA A 297 15.75 4.38 -22.93
CA ALA A 297 15.70 3.50 -24.09
C ALA A 297 14.26 3.09 -24.44
N ASP A 298 14.04 2.62 -25.68
CA ASP A 298 12.84 1.86 -26.06
C ASP A 298 13.17 0.38 -25.87
N ASN A 299 12.61 -0.23 -24.83
CA ASN A 299 12.80 -1.65 -24.51
C ASN A 299 11.46 -2.32 -24.23
N ALA A 300 11.04 -3.19 -25.14
CA ALA A 300 9.76 -3.91 -25.04
C ALA A 300 9.70 -4.97 -23.91
N GLU A 301 10.84 -5.43 -23.38
CA GLU A 301 10.87 -6.40 -22.28
C GLU A 301 10.52 -5.72 -20.94
N THR A 302 11.09 -4.53 -20.71
CA THR A 302 10.81 -3.71 -19.52
C THR A 302 9.65 -2.74 -19.71
N GLU A 303 9.15 -2.61 -20.94
CA GLU A 303 8.23 -1.56 -21.40
C GLU A 303 8.75 -0.13 -21.19
N GLU A 304 10.08 -0.01 -21.13
CA GLU A 304 10.76 1.28 -21.02
C GLU A 304 10.60 2.05 -22.33
N GLU A 305 10.32 3.34 -22.19
CA GLU A 305 10.32 4.29 -23.29
C GLU A 305 11.04 5.56 -22.84
N PRO A 306 11.72 6.30 -23.73
CA PRO A 306 12.41 7.52 -23.36
C PRO A 306 11.47 8.55 -22.72
N GLY A 307 11.79 8.99 -21.50
CA GLY A 307 11.00 9.94 -20.72
C GLY A 307 9.93 9.33 -19.81
N LYS A 308 9.64 8.03 -19.94
CA LYS A 308 8.64 7.32 -19.13
C LYS A 308 9.10 7.12 -17.70
N ILE A 309 8.19 7.22 -16.73
CA ILE A 309 8.44 6.94 -15.31
C ILE A 309 8.12 5.46 -15.01
N ALA A 310 8.96 4.82 -14.19
CA ALA A 310 8.83 3.41 -13.85
C ALA A 310 7.54 3.08 -13.09
N HIS A 311 7.01 1.88 -13.33
CA HIS A 311 5.86 1.31 -12.61
C HIS A 311 6.30 0.72 -11.27
N GLU A 312 7.26 -0.20 -11.26
CA GLU A 312 7.75 -0.83 -10.02
C GLU A 312 9.24 -1.21 -10.10
N LEU A 313 9.87 -1.33 -8.94
CA LEU A 313 11.22 -1.88 -8.75
C LEU A 313 11.21 -3.01 -7.72
N ARG A 314 11.83 -4.14 -8.07
CA ARG A 314 12.02 -5.32 -7.22
C ARG A 314 13.45 -5.83 -7.32
N ALA A 315 13.88 -6.59 -6.31
CA ALA A 315 15.20 -7.22 -6.29
C ALA A 315 15.34 -8.31 -7.36
N THR A 316 14.25 -9.01 -7.67
CA THR A 316 14.22 -10.11 -8.64
C THR A 316 13.00 -10.00 -9.54
N ALA A 317 13.05 -10.66 -10.70
CA ALA A 317 11.92 -10.73 -11.61
C ALA A 317 10.70 -11.32 -10.88
N PHE A 318 9.55 -10.67 -11.06
CA PHE A 318 8.30 -11.07 -10.46
C PHE A 318 7.56 -12.01 -11.41
N ARG A 319 7.06 -13.12 -10.87
CA ARG A 319 6.26 -14.10 -11.62
C ARG A 319 4.99 -14.36 -10.82
N MET A 320 3.84 -14.30 -11.48
CA MET A 320 2.57 -14.68 -10.86
C MET A 320 2.31 -16.17 -11.11
N PRO A 321 2.41 -17.05 -10.11
CA PRO A 321 2.18 -18.48 -10.32
C PRO A 321 0.74 -18.75 -10.75
N GLY A 322 0.55 -19.42 -11.88
CA GLY A 322 -0.76 -19.74 -12.45
C GLY A 322 -1.28 -18.71 -13.47
N GLU A 323 -0.56 -17.61 -13.66
CA GLU A 323 -0.81 -16.62 -14.71
C GLU A 323 0.44 -16.54 -15.61
N ASP A 324 0.25 -16.29 -16.91
CA ASP A 324 1.38 -16.12 -17.85
C ASP A 324 2.06 -14.73 -17.71
N ILE A 325 2.04 -14.14 -16.52
CA ILE A 325 2.60 -12.81 -16.21
C ILE A 325 4.01 -12.96 -15.63
N THR A 326 4.97 -12.28 -16.25
CA THR A 326 6.36 -12.18 -15.79
C THR A 326 6.86 -10.76 -15.98
N LEU A 327 7.16 -10.09 -14.87
CA LEU A 327 7.61 -8.70 -14.85
C LEU A 327 9.11 -8.65 -14.54
N PRO A 328 9.91 -7.87 -15.29
CA PRO A 328 11.32 -7.68 -14.98
C PRO A 328 11.51 -6.92 -13.65
N PRO A 329 12.71 -6.99 -13.03
CA PRO A 329 12.98 -6.32 -11.77
C PRO A 329 12.70 -4.81 -11.79
N LEU A 330 12.97 -4.14 -12.92
CA LEU A 330 12.56 -2.76 -13.18
C LEU A 330 11.57 -2.76 -14.34
N TYR A 331 10.32 -2.41 -14.06
CA TYR A 331 9.22 -2.49 -15.02
C TYR A 331 8.53 -1.14 -15.20
N TYR A 332 8.13 -0.83 -16.43
CA TYR A 332 7.55 0.46 -16.83
C TYR A 332 6.12 0.32 -17.40
N GLY A 333 5.42 -0.79 -17.15
CA GLY A 333 4.03 -1.00 -17.60
C GLY A 333 3.01 -0.14 -16.85
N THR A 334 3.10 1.17 -17.01
CA THR A 334 2.20 2.19 -16.47
C THR A 334 1.93 3.24 -17.53
N VAL A 335 0.65 3.59 -17.72
CA VAL A 335 0.25 4.68 -18.64
C VAL A 335 0.15 6.03 -17.92
N ASP A 336 0.01 6.02 -16.60
CA ASP A 336 -0.37 7.18 -15.79
C ASP A 336 0.77 7.79 -14.97
N ALA A 337 1.79 7.00 -14.58
CA ALA A 337 2.86 7.47 -13.70
C ALA A 337 3.64 8.68 -14.26
N THR A 338 3.91 8.73 -15.57
CA THR A 338 4.66 9.84 -16.18
C THR A 338 3.89 11.16 -16.06
N ALA A 339 2.59 11.17 -16.32
CA ALA A 339 1.75 12.35 -16.15
C ALA A 339 1.61 12.74 -14.68
N LEU A 340 1.43 11.76 -13.79
CA LEU A 340 1.37 11.98 -12.35
C LEU A 340 2.68 12.55 -11.77
N TRP A 341 3.84 12.15 -12.30
CA TRP A 341 5.13 12.72 -11.91
C TRP A 341 5.21 14.21 -12.26
N VAL A 342 4.72 14.59 -13.44
CA VAL A 342 4.63 16.00 -13.84
C VAL A 342 3.66 16.77 -12.94
N CYS A 343 2.47 16.21 -12.66
CA CYS A 343 1.53 16.84 -11.73
C CYS A 343 2.15 17.06 -10.34
N LEU A 344 2.84 16.05 -9.80
CA LEU A 344 3.50 16.17 -8.49
C LEU A 344 4.60 17.24 -8.49
N LEU A 345 5.41 17.34 -9.57
CA LEU A 345 6.43 18.38 -9.67
C LEU A 345 5.82 19.78 -9.66
N VAL A 346 4.74 19.98 -10.41
CA VAL A 346 4.00 21.25 -10.44
C VAL A 346 3.42 21.58 -9.07
N ASP A 347 2.79 20.60 -8.42
CA ASP A 347 2.18 20.80 -7.10
C ASP A 347 3.24 21.05 -6.01
N ALA A 348 4.37 20.34 -6.04
CA ALA A 348 5.49 20.56 -5.13
C ALA A 348 6.12 21.95 -5.33
N TRP A 349 6.31 22.39 -6.58
CA TRP A 349 6.76 23.74 -6.90
C TRP A 349 5.81 24.80 -6.34
N ARG A 350 4.50 24.64 -6.54
CA ARG A 350 3.46 25.54 -6.00
C ARG A 350 3.39 25.50 -4.46
N ALA A 351 3.71 24.35 -3.86
CA ALA A 351 3.80 24.17 -2.41
C ALA A 351 5.11 24.72 -1.79
N GLY A 352 6.02 25.25 -2.60
CA GLY A 352 7.22 25.92 -2.13
C GLY A 352 8.50 25.06 -2.13
N MET A 353 8.55 23.98 -2.91
CA MET A 353 9.79 23.26 -3.17
C MET A 353 10.89 24.22 -3.64
N PRO A 354 12.12 24.16 -3.09
CA PRO A 354 13.17 25.11 -3.41
C PRO A 354 13.43 25.20 -4.92
N ARG A 355 13.53 26.44 -5.43
CA ARG A 355 13.65 26.70 -6.87
C ARG A 355 14.84 25.98 -7.51
N GLU A 356 15.96 25.86 -6.79
CA GLU A 356 17.17 25.17 -7.25
C GLU A 356 16.92 23.67 -7.46
N GLU A 357 16.25 23.02 -6.52
CA GLU A 357 15.87 21.60 -6.64
C GLU A 357 14.86 21.36 -7.77
N VAL A 358 13.90 22.27 -7.96
CA VAL A 358 12.97 22.21 -9.11
C VAL A 358 13.75 22.36 -10.42
N ALA A 359 14.73 23.28 -10.48
CA ALA A 359 15.55 23.50 -11.67
C ALA A 359 16.30 22.24 -12.11
N GLU A 360 16.81 21.45 -11.15
CA GLU A 360 17.50 20.18 -11.42
C GLU A 360 16.58 19.13 -12.08
N LEU A 361 15.27 19.21 -11.83
CA LEU A 361 14.27 18.29 -12.37
C LEU A 361 13.65 18.76 -13.71
N VAL A 362 13.92 19.99 -14.16
CA VAL A 362 13.39 20.52 -15.43
C VAL A 362 13.80 19.67 -16.65
N PRO A 363 15.04 19.13 -16.76
CA PRO A 363 15.37 18.20 -17.84
C PRO A 363 14.49 16.95 -17.87
N ASN A 364 14.19 16.37 -16.70
CA ASN A 364 13.30 15.21 -16.58
C ASN A 364 11.85 15.56 -16.93
N LEU A 365 11.39 16.76 -16.54
CA LEU A 365 10.09 17.30 -16.95
C LEU A 365 9.96 17.38 -18.47
N ARG A 366 10.96 17.94 -19.16
CA ARG A 366 10.94 18.01 -20.63
C ARG A 366 10.86 16.63 -21.27
N ALA A 367 11.60 15.66 -20.74
CA ALA A 367 11.56 14.27 -21.22
C ALA A 367 10.19 13.61 -20.96
N ALA A 368 9.59 13.83 -19.79
CA ALA A 368 8.27 13.32 -19.45
C ALA A 368 7.18 13.90 -20.36
N LEU A 369 7.19 15.22 -20.59
CA LEU A 369 6.25 15.88 -21.51
C LEU A 369 6.42 15.37 -22.95
N GLN A 370 7.67 15.18 -23.39
CA GLN A 370 7.95 14.60 -24.70
C GLN A 370 7.37 13.18 -24.81
N TRP A 371 7.51 12.35 -23.77
CA TRP A 371 6.88 11.03 -23.73
C TRP A 371 5.35 11.12 -23.84
N ILE A 372 4.70 12.02 -23.07
CA ILE A 372 3.24 12.24 -23.12
C ILE A 372 2.79 12.58 -24.55
N ALA A 373 3.51 13.47 -25.23
CA ALA A 373 3.18 13.86 -26.60
C ALA A 373 3.38 12.71 -27.61
N VAL A 374 4.43 11.90 -27.45
CA VAL A 374 4.72 10.74 -28.31
C VAL A 374 3.70 9.63 -28.10
N ALA A 375 3.37 9.31 -26.84
CA ALA A 375 2.38 8.31 -26.48
C ALA A 375 0.98 8.65 -27.06
N ALA A 376 0.66 9.94 -27.16
CA ALA A 376 -0.58 10.44 -27.75
C ALA A 376 -0.54 10.61 -29.28
N ALA A 377 0.57 10.32 -29.97
CA ALA A 377 0.77 10.76 -31.35
C ALA A 377 -0.16 10.09 -32.38
N LYS A 378 -0.64 8.87 -32.10
CA LYS A 378 -1.42 8.06 -33.06
C LYS A 378 -2.82 8.62 -33.29
N ASP A 379 -3.57 8.85 -32.22
CA ASP A 379 -4.98 9.26 -32.24
C ASP A 379 -5.29 10.39 -31.26
N GLY A 380 -4.27 10.95 -30.62
CA GLY A 380 -4.38 12.06 -29.69
C GLY A 380 -4.67 11.64 -28.25
N PHE A 381 -4.63 10.35 -27.91
CA PHE A 381 -4.84 9.85 -26.55
C PHE A 381 -3.68 8.96 -26.08
N LEU A 382 -3.38 9.03 -24.78
CA LEU A 382 -2.46 8.09 -24.14
C LEU A 382 -3.16 6.73 -24.11
N SER A 383 -2.52 5.73 -24.72
CA SER A 383 -3.00 4.36 -24.71
C SER A 383 -1.89 3.39 -24.32
N TYR A 384 -2.28 2.25 -23.77
CA TYR A 384 -1.35 1.17 -23.46
C TYR A 384 -1.74 -0.12 -24.18
N PHE A 385 -0.73 -0.96 -24.38
CA PHE A 385 -0.86 -2.30 -24.89
C PHE A 385 0.38 -3.09 -24.47
N ASP A 386 0.18 -4.25 -23.85
CA ASP A 386 1.27 -5.16 -23.56
C ASP A 386 1.86 -5.70 -24.88
N ARG A 387 3.04 -5.18 -25.23
CA ARG A 387 3.76 -5.51 -26.47
C ARG A 387 4.35 -6.92 -26.45
N ASN A 388 4.57 -7.51 -25.27
CA ASN A 388 5.30 -8.77 -25.11
C ASN A 388 4.38 -9.94 -24.74
N GLY A 389 3.13 -9.66 -24.34
CA GLY A 389 2.11 -10.66 -24.00
C GLY A 389 2.33 -11.35 -22.65
N LYS A 390 3.25 -10.82 -21.83
CA LYS A 390 3.64 -11.32 -20.50
C LYS A 390 3.60 -10.23 -19.43
N GLY A 391 3.32 -8.99 -19.82
CA GLY A 391 3.21 -7.83 -18.95
C GLY A 391 1.81 -7.70 -18.35
N LEU A 392 1.54 -6.55 -17.73
CA LEU A 392 0.21 -6.22 -17.25
C LEU A 392 -0.72 -5.92 -18.42
N SER A 393 -1.85 -6.63 -18.46
CA SER A 393 -2.89 -6.40 -19.48
C SER A 393 -3.58 -5.03 -19.34
N ASN A 394 -3.63 -4.48 -18.12
CA ASN A 394 -4.11 -3.15 -17.81
C ASN A 394 -3.01 -2.36 -17.08
N GLN A 395 -2.73 -1.14 -17.53
CA GLN A 395 -1.59 -0.33 -17.06
C GLN A 395 -2.01 0.99 -16.37
N GLY A 396 -3.31 1.16 -16.11
CA GLY A 396 -3.80 2.21 -15.20
C GLY A 396 -3.79 1.73 -13.75
N TRP A 397 -4.38 2.50 -12.85
CA TRP A 397 -4.48 2.12 -11.44
C TRP A 397 -5.35 0.89 -11.20
N LYS A 398 -6.35 0.65 -12.06
CA LYS A 398 -7.08 -0.62 -12.11
C LYS A 398 -6.35 -1.60 -13.02
N ASP A 399 -5.36 -2.28 -12.49
CA ASP A 399 -4.43 -3.13 -13.25
C ASP A 399 -4.82 -4.62 -13.31
N SER A 400 -5.93 -5.03 -12.68
CA SER A 400 -6.44 -6.40 -12.82
C SER A 400 -6.95 -6.67 -14.25
N GLY A 401 -6.83 -7.91 -14.72
CA GLY A 401 -7.17 -8.27 -16.11
C GLY A 401 -8.66 -8.12 -16.46
N ASP A 402 -9.54 -8.08 -15.46
CA ASP A 402 -11.00 -7.95 -15.59
C ASP A 402 -11.52 -6.52 -15.35
N SER A 403 -10.64 -5.55 -15.10
CA SER A 403 -11.03 -4.21 -14.64
C SER A 403 -11.72 -3.35 -15.70
N ILE A 404 -11.32 -3.48 -16.97
CA ILE A 404 -11.85 -2.67 -18.07
C ILE A 404 -12.86 -3.48 -18.86
N GLN A 405 -14.12 -3.36 -18.46
CA GLN A 405 -15.23 -4.08 -19.05
C GLN A 405 -16.35 -3.15 -19.53
N TRP A 406 -17.05 -3.61 -20.56
CA TRP A 406 -18.34 -3.09 -21.02
C TRP A 406 -19.41 -3.31 -19.96
N ARG A 407 -20.51 -2.54 -20.05
CA ARG A 407 -21.60 -2.61 -19.08
C ARG A 407 -22.23 -4.00 -18.97
N ASP A 408 -22.19 -4.75 -20.08
CA ASP A 408 -22.65 -6.14 -20.19
C ASP A 408 -21.66 -7.20 -19.67
N GLY A 409 -20.50 -6.77 -19.15
CA GLY A 409 -19.46 -7.64 -18.58
C GLY A 409 -18.45 -8.19 -19.59
N ARG A 410 -18.56 -7.87 -20.88
CA ARG A 410 -17.49 -8.20 -21.84
C ARG A 410 -16.23 -7.40 -21.53
N LEU A 411 -15.05 -7.98 -21.70
CA LEU A 411 -13.78 -7.24 -21.55
C LEU A 411 -13.51 -6.36 -22.77
N ALA A 412 -13.02 -5.14 -22.53
CA ALA A 412 -12.51 -4.28 -23.58
C ALA A 412 -11.21 -4.87 -24.16
N LYS A 413 -10.93 -4.59 -25.43
CA LYS A 413 -9.73 -5.12 -26.10
C LYS A 413 -8.72 -4.03 -26.33
N GLY A 414 -7.47 -4.30 -25.95
CA GLY A 414 -6.36 -3.38 -26.13
C GLY A 414 -5.97 -3.16 -27.60
N PRO A 415 -5.36 -2.00 -27.95
CA PRO A 415 -4.92 -0.94 -27.02
C PRO A 415 -6.08 -0.21 -26.33
N ILE A 416 -5.88 0.21 -25.08
CA ILE A 416 -6.88 0.88 -24.25
C ILE A 416 -6.42 2.31 -23.96
N ALA A 417 -7.29 3.30 -24.13
CA ALA A 417 -7.07 4.68 -23.71
C ALA A 417 -7.99 5.03 -22.53
N LEU A 418 -7.44 5.08 -21.31
CA LEU A 418 -8.19 5.33 -20.07
C LEU A 418 -8.53 6.79 -19.87
N CYS A 419 -9.71 7.08 -19.32
CA CYS A 419 -10.17 8.45 -19.10
C CYS A 419 -9.29 9.21 -18.08
N GLU A 420 -8.94 8.59 -16.96
CA GLU A 420 -8.14 9.23 -15.92
C GLU A 420 -6.72 9.56 -16.40
N ALA A 421 -6.13 8.70 -17.24
CA ALA A 421 -4.81 8.96 -17.83
C ALA A 421 -4.83 10.21 -18.71
N GLN A 422 -5.94 10.47 -19.40
CA GLN A 422 -6.10 11.71 -20.17
C GLN A 422 -6.27 12.92 -19.25
N GLY A 423 -7.05 12.77 -18.17
CA GLY A 423 -7.21 13.82 -17.15
C GLY A 423 -5.88 14.23 -16.53
N TYR A 424 -5.04 13.26 -16.15
CA TYR A 424 -3.70 13.53 -15.65
C TYR A 424 -2.80 14.18 -16.70
N ALA A 425 -2.83 13.70 -17.96
CA ALA A 425 -2.03 14.28 -19.02
C ALA A 425 -2.43 15.73 -19.33
N HIS A 426 -3.73 16.05 -19.28
CA HIS A 426 -4.23 17.41 -19.39
C HIS A 426 -3.71 18.30 -18.24
N GLU A 427 -3.88 17.85 -17.00
CA GLU A 427 -3.43 18.57 -15.81
C GLU A 427 -1.90 18.80 -15.85
N ALA A 428 -1.14 17.76 -16.20
CA ALA A 428 0.30 17.79 -16.35
C ALA A 428 0.74 18.81 -17.39
N ALA A 429 0.18 18.78 -18.61
CA ALA A 429 0.56 19.69 -19.68
C ALA A 429 0.22 21.16 -19.34
N ALA A 430 -0.96 21.40 -18.75
CA ALA A 430 -1.36 22.74 -18.33
C ALA A 430 -0.46 23.30 -17.21
N GLY A 431 -0.23 22.52 -16.16
CA GLY A 431 0.62 22.92 -15.03
C GLY A 431 2.10 23.05 -15.40
N ALA A 432 2.60 22.17 -16.26
CA ALA A 432 3.98 22.23 -16.72
C ALA A 432 4.25 23.45 -17.61
N ALA A 433 3.26 23.93 -18.36
CA ALA A 433 3.43 25.17 -19.12
C ALA A 433 3.75 26.35 -18.19
N ASP A 434 3.01 26.51 -17.10
CA ASP A 434 3.25 27.57 -16.11
C ASP A 434 4.64 27.43 -15.46
N LEU A 435 5.04 26.19 -15.16
CA LEU A 435 6.36 25.91 -14.58
C LEU A 435 7.47 26.24 -15.58
N LEU A 436 7.35 25.81 -16.85
CA LEU A 436 8.34 26.11 -17.89
C LEU A 436 8.53 27.61 -18.09
N ASP A 437 7.45 28.39 -18.15
CA ASP A 437 7.52 29.86 -18.22
C ASP A 437 8.29 30.45 -17.02
N ALA A 438 8.03 29.93 -15.81
CA ALA A 438 8.69 30.36 -14.58
C ALA A 438 10.20 30.03 -14.55
N PHE A 439 10.67 29.11 -15.41
CA PHE A 439 12.08 28.76 -15.56
C PHE A 439 12.70 29.26 -16.88
N GLY A 440 11.99 30.09 -17.63
CA GLY A 440 12.49 30.79 -18.83
C GLY A 440 12.36 30.00 -20.13
N ASP A 441 11.60 28.90 -20.13
CA ASP A 441 11.20 28.16 -21.32
C ASP A 441 9.84 28.70 -21.86
N ASP A 442 9.43 28.22 -23.04
CA ASP A 442 8.13 28.55 -23.65
C ASP A 442 7.08 27.46 -23.34
N GLY A 443 6.09 27.79 -22.51
CA GLY A 443 4.96 26.92 -22.16
C GLY A 443 3.82 26.89 -23.19
N ASP A 444 3.79 27.77 -24.20
CA ASP A 444 2.64 27.95 -25.11
C ASP A 444 2.29 26.66 -25.87
N GLN A 445 3.31 25.90 -26.28
CA GLN A 445 3.13 24.61 -26.94
C GLN A 445 2.28 23.64 -26.09
N TRP A 446 2.55 23.59 -24.79
CA TRP A 446 1.90 22.66 -23.86
C TRP A 446 0.49 23.13 -23.48
N ARG A 447 0.26 24.44 -23.35
CA ARG A 447 -1.12 24.97 -23.20
C ARG A 447 -1.97 24.64 -24.44
N GLY A 448 -1.41 24.80 -25.64
CA GLY A 448 -2.07 24.42 -26.88
C GLY A 448 -2.32 22.90 -26.98
N TRP A 449 -1.37 22.08 -26.51
CA TRP A 449 -1.54 20.62 -26.48
C TRP A 449 -2.67 20.20 -25.52
N ALA A 450 -2.70 20.76 -24.31
CA ALA A 450 -3.73 20.50 -23.31
C ALA A 450 -5.13 20.89 -23.83
N ALA A 451 -5.26 22.08 -24.42
CA ALA A 451 -6.53 22.54 -25.01
C ALA A 451 -7.07 21.58 -26.09
N ARG A 452 -6.20 21.08 -26.98
CA ARG A 452 -6.59 20.10 -28.01
C ARG A 452 -6.94 18.73 -27.42
N LEU A 453 -6.28 18.30 -26.34
CA LEU A 453 -6.65 17.05 -25.66
C LEU A 453 -8.06 17.17 -25.05
N ARG A 454 -8.33 18.28 -24.36
CA ARG A 454 -9.65 18.58 -23.79
C ARG A 454 -10.75 18.56 -24.85
N GLU A 455 -10.54 19.22 -26.00
CA GLU A 455 -11.50 19.20 -27.11
C GLU A 455 -11.80 17.77 -27.58
N ARG A 456 -10.76 17.00 -27.94
CA ARG A 456 -10.92 15.61 -28.41
C ARG A 456 -11.57 14.70 -27.37
N PHE A 457 -11.21 14.85 -26.09
CA PHE A 457 -11.78 14.06 -25.00
C PHE A 457 -13.29 14.27 -24.92
N ASN A 458 -13.73 15.54 -24.90
CA ASN A 458 -15.16 15.89 -24.81
C ASN A 458 -15.96 15.50 -26.07
N GLU A 459 -15.32 15.27 -27.21
CA GLU A 459 -15.99 14.73 -28.40
C GLU A 459 -16.15 13.21 -28.36
N ARG A 460 -15.20 12.47 -27.75
CA ARG A 460 -15.05 11.03 -27.97
C ARG A 460 -15.40 10.16 -26.78
N PHE A 461 -15.28 10.67 -25.55
CA PHE A 461 -15.41 9.86 -24.35
C PHE A 461 -16.83 9.81 -23.78
N TRP A 462 -17.83 10.50 -24.32
CA TRP A 462 -19.14 10.57 -23.67
C TRP A 462 -20.07 9.40 -24.03
N VAL A 463 -20.70 8.82 -23.02
CA VAL A 463 -21.72 7.77 -23.14
C VAL A 463 -22.98 8.14 -22.36
N GLU A 464 -24.08 7.46 -22.66
CA GLU A 464 -25.34 7.58 -21.94
C GLU A 464 -25.89 6.18 -21.64
N THR A 465 -26.16 5.90 -20.38
CA THR A 465 -26.70 4.62 -19.88
C THR A 465 -27.86 4.88 -18.93
N PRO A 466 -28.54 3.84 -18.39
CA PRO A 466 -29.61 4.06 -17.41
C PRO A 466 -29.20 4.86 -16.16
N GLU A 467 -27.91 4.82 -15.79
CA GLU A 467 -27.36 5.61 -14.69
C GLU A 467 -27.24 7.10 -15.03
N GLY A 468 -27.08 7.45 -16.32
CA GLY A 468 -27.01 8.82 -16.81
C GLY A 468 -25.98 9.03 -17.92
N ARG A 469 -25.69 10.30 -18.23
CA ARG A 469 -24.63 10.70 -19.17
C ARG A 469 -23.32 10.96 -18.41
N TYR A 470 -22.23 10.33 -18.83
CA TYR A 470 -20.91 10.45 -18.21
C TYR A 470 -19.78 10.08 -19.18
N PRO A 471 -18.51 10.39 -18.85
CA PRO A 471 -17.37 9.90 -19.60
C PRO A 471 -17.20 8.37 -19.46
N ALA A 472 -17.06 7.67 -20.57
CA ALA A 472 -16.62 6.29 -20.64
C ALA A 472 -15.31 6.08 -19.89
N ILE A 473 -15.15 4.91 -19.27
CA ILE A 473 -13.91 4.55 -18.59
C ILE A 473 -12.72 4.53 -19.57
N ALA A 474 -12.96 4.13 -20.82
CA ALA A 474 -11.92 4.03 -21.83
C ALA A 474 -12.46 4.11 -23.26
N LEU A 475 -11.54 4.32 -24.21
CA LEU A 475 -11.71 3.89 -25.60
C LEU A 475 -10.96 2.56 -25.82
N ASP A 476 -11.58 1.62 -26.51
CA ASP A 476 -10.96 0.34 -26.86
C ASP A 476 -10.19 0.41 -28.20
N ARG A 477 -9.63 -0.73 -28.63
CA ARG A 477 -8.85 -0.84 -29.89
C ARG A 477 -9.58 -0.35 -31.14
N ASP A 478 -10.91 -0.48 -31.14
CA ASP A 478 -11.78 -0.14 -32.27
C ASP A 478 -12.26 1.32 -32.15
N GLY A 479 -11.74 2.06 -31.15
CA GLY A 479 -12.05 3.45 -30.85
C GLY A 479 -13.42 3.64 -30.23
N GLN A 480 -14.03 2.57 -29.71
CA GLN A 480 -15.36 2.57 -29.12
C GLN A 480 -15.31 2.90 -27.63
N ALA A 481 -16.29 3.68 -27.17
CA ALA A 481 -16.37 4.13 -25.79
C ALA A 481 -16.93 3.04 -24.87
N VAL A 482 -16.10 2.55 -23.94
CA VAL A 482 -16.46 1.51 -22.96
C VAL A 482 -17.40 2.10 -21.90
N ASP A 483 -18.63 1.61 -21.87
CA ASP A 483 -19.78 2.31 -21.29
C ASP A 483 -20.04 2.07 -19.79
N THR A 484 -19.23 1.26 -19.12
CA THR A 484 -19.40 0.98 -17.68
C THR A 484 -19.12 2.21 -16.83
N LEU A 485 -20.08 2.57 -15.97
CA LEU A 485 -19.87 3.57 -14.92
C LEU A 485 -18.93 3.01 -13.85
N THR A 486 -17.81 3.69 -13.65
CA THR A 486 -16.76 3.32 -12.69
C THR A 486 -16.26 4.54 -11.94
N SER A 487 -15.48 4.33 -10.88
CA SER A 487 -14.87 5.43 -10.11
C SER A 487 -13.85 6.27 -10.91
N ASN A 488 -13.30 5.75 -12.02
CA ASN A 488 -12.28 6.43 -12.83
C ASN A 488 -12.69 7.83 -13.28
N ILE A 489 -13.99 8.05 -13.57
CA ILE A 489 -14.49 9.36 -14.00
C ILE A 489 -14.30 10.44 -12.92
N GLY A 490 -14.22 10.03 -11.65
CA GLY A 490 -13.99 10.96 -10.54
C GLY A 490 -12.55 11.50 -10.49
N HIS A 491 -11.61 10.83 -11.15
CA HIS A 491 -10.24 11.34 -11.33
C HIS A 491 -10.15 12.46 -12.38
N LEU A 492 -11.23 12.74 -13.12
CA LEU A 492 -11.31 13.88 -14.05
C LEU A 492 -11.60 15.19 -13.31
N LEU A 493 -12.21 15.12 -12.12
CA LEU A 493 -12.64 16.28 -11.34
C LEU A 493 -11.45 17.14 -10.92
N GLY A 494 -11.51 18.44 -11.19
CA GLY A 494 -10.47 19.40 -10.84
C GLY A 494 -9.23 19.38 -11.74
N THR A 495 -9.17 18.49 -12.74
CA THR A 495 -8.07 18.44 -13.73
C THR A 495 -8.22 19.48 -14.84
N GLY A 496 -9.43 20.02 -15.00
CA GLY A 496 -9.79 20.96 -16.07
C GLY A 496 -10.08 20.32 -17.43
N ILE A 497 -10.02 18.99 -17.57
CA ILE A 497 -10.30 18.31 -18.84
C ILE A 497 -11.80 18.29 -19.21
N VAL A 498 -12.69 18.43 -18.22
CA VAL A 498 -14.15 18.50 -18.38
C VAL A 498 -14.67 19.85 -17.87
N ASP A 499 -15.85 20.24 -18.31
CA ASP A 499 -16.47 21.50 -17.89
C ASP A 499 -17.07 21.40 -16.48
N ALA A 500 -17.16 22.54 -15.77
CA ALA A 500 -17.68 22.56 -14.39
C ALA A 500 -19.10 21.97 -14.24
N ALA A 501 -19.95 22.10 -15.26
CA ALA A 501 -21.28 21.49 -15.24
C ALA A 501 -21.22 19.95 -15.32
N ASP A 502 -20.28 19.44 -16.11
CA ASP A 502 -20.00 18.00 -16.25
C ASP A 502 -19.31 17.46 -14.99
N GLU A 503 -18.39 18.21 -14.36
CA GLU A 503 -17.81 17.87 -13.06
C GLU A 503 -18.91 17.68 -11.99
N ALA A 504 -19.86 18.62 -11.92
CA ALA A 504 -20.99 18.52 -11.00
C ALA A 504 -21.89 17.31 -11.31
N ALA A 505 -22.08 16.96 -12.58
CA ALA A 505 -22.85 15.77 -12.96
C ALA A 505 -22.14 14.47 -12.57
N ILE A 506 -20.83 14.39 -12.82
CA ILE A 506 -19.98 13.27 -12.42
C ILE A 506 -20.00 13.10 -10.90
N ALA A 507 -19.83 14.17 -10.14
CA ALA A 507 -19.84 14.11 -8.68
C ALA A 507 -21.16 13.54 -8.13
N ARG A 508 -22.31 13.99 -8.67
CA ARG A 508 -23.64 13.46 -8.30
C ARG A 508 -23.79 11.97 -8.58
N LEU A 509 -23.23 11.47 -9.69
CA LEU A 509 -23.25 10.04 -10.00
C LEU A 509 -22.43 9.24 -8.98
N LEU A 510 -21.25 9.74 -8.61
CA LEU A 510 -20.33 9.04 -7.70
C LEU A 510 -20.84 8.99 -6.25
N VAL A 511 -21.60 9.99 -5.81
CA VAL A 511 -22.27 9.97 -4.50
C VAL A 511 -23.64 9.29 -4.53
N GLY A 512 -24.12 8.89 -5.71
CA GLY A 512 -25.38 8.17 -5.91
C GLY A 512 -25.32 6.71 -5.44
N GLU A 513 -26.49 6.09 -5.25
CA GLU A 513 -26.65 4.77 -4.63
C GLU A 513 -25.85 3.64 -5.30
N SER A 514 -25.71 3.68 -6.63
CA SER A 514 -24.98 2.65 -7.38
C SER A 514 -23.47 2.70 -7.17
N MET A 515 -22.93 3.88 -6.85
CA MET A 515 -21.48 4.10 -6.68
C MET A 515 -21.10 4.25 -5.21
N SER A 516 -21.83 5.03 -4.42
CA SER A 516 -21.56 5.22 -3.00
C SER A 516 -22.04 4.02 -2.18
N SER A 517 -21.10 3.36 -1.50
CA SER A 517 -21.42 2.28 -0.55
C SER A 517 -21.84 2.79 0.83
N GLY A 518 -21.56 4.08 1.11
CA GLY A 518 -21.55 4.62 2.47
C GLY A 518 -20.29 4.29 3.28
N TYR A 519 -19.36 3.50 2.72
CA TYR A 519 -18.00 3.27 3.21
C TYR A 519 -16.93 3.82 2.23
N GLY A 520 -17.33 4.66 1.28
CA GLY A 520 -16.53 5.14 0.16
C GLY A 520 -17.18 4.84 -1.21
N VAL A 521 -16.47 5.18 -2.29
CA VAL A 521 -16.94 5.00 -3.67
C VAL A 521 -16.52 3.62 -4.19
N ARG A 522 -17.47 2.85 -4.73
CA ARG A 522 -17.19 1.57 -5.38
C ARG A 522 -16.40 1.78 -6.64
N THR A 523 -15.52 0.85 -6.98
CA THR A 523 -14.80 0.89 -8.25
C THR A 523 -15.73 0.76 -9.46
N MET A 524 -16.94 0.24 -9.28
CA MET A 524 -17.91 -0.02 -10.34
C MET A 524 -19.34 0.15 -9.85
N SER A 525 -20.19 0.67 -10.74
CA SER A 525 -21.64 0.78 -10.49
C SER A 525 -22.24 -0.58 -10.18
N SER A 526 -23.02 -0.66 -9.10
CA SER A 526 -23.81 -1.87 -8.78
C SER A 526 -24.86 -2.22 -9.84
N GLY A 527 -25.10 -1.33 -10.81
CA GLY A 527 -25.94 -1.58 -11.96
C GLY A 527 -25.24 -2.32 -13.11
N ALA A 528 -23.92 -2.48 -13.10
CA ALA A 528 -23.16 -3.14 -14.18
C ALA A 528 -23.15 -4.66 -14.03
N ALA A 529 -23.11 -5.40 -15.14
CA ALA A 529 -23.21 -6.86 -15.12
C ALA A 529 -22.02 -7.53 -14.42
N GLY A 530 -20.82 -6.95 -14.53
CA GLY A 530 -19.64 -7.47 -13.85
C GLY A 530 -19.39 -6.87 -12.47
N PHE A 531 -20.38 -6.17 -11.88
CA PHE A 531 -20.27 -5.74 -10.49
C PHE A 531 -20.27 -6.94 -9.55
N TRP A 532 -19.29 -6.98 -8.66
CA TRP A 532 -19.28 -7.88 -7.51
C TRP A 532 -18.62 -7.19 -6.32
N PRO A 533 -19.25 -7.16 -5.12
CA PRO A 533 -18.73 -6.40 -3.98
C PRO A 533 -17.37 -6.91 -3.48
N LEU A 534 -16.97 -8.14 -3.81
CA LEU A 534 -15.65 -8.70 -3.50
C LEU A 534 -14.74 -8.81 -4.73
N SER A 535 -15.06 -8.13 -5.84
CA SER A 535 -14.15 -8.03 -6.98
C SER A 535 -13.18 -6.86 -6.79
N TYR A 536 -11.89 -7.13 -6.98
CA TYR A 536 -10.77 -6.22 -6.70
C TYR A 536 -10.95 -4.84 -7.35
N HIS A 537 -11.16 -4.80 -8.67
CA HIS A 537 -11.48 -3.57 -9.42
C HIS A 537 -12.91 -3.56 -9.99
N GLY A 538 -13.69 -4.63 -9.79
CA GLY A 538 -15.07 -4.76 -10.28
C GLY A 538 -16.17 -4.53 -9.23
N GLY A 539 -15.88 -3.90 -8.08
CA GLY A 539 -16.93 -3.51 -7.15
C GLY A 539 -16.50 -3.22 -5.72
N ALA A 540 -15.26 -3.57 -5.32
CA ALA A 540 -14.70 -3.17 -4.04
C ALA A 540 -14.60 -1.64 -3.90
N VAL A 541 -14.22 -1.16 -2.71
CA VAL A 541 -14.00 0.25 -2.40
C VAL A 541 -12.55 0.42 -2.00
N TRP A 542 -11.88 1.39 -2.62
CA TRP A 542 -10.49 1.72 -2.34
C TRP A 542 -10.42 3.09 -1.64
N ALA A 543 -9.68 3.15 -0.53
CA ALA A 543 -9.59 4.38 0.26
C ALA A 543 -8.90 5.51 -0.52
N HIS A 544 -7.84 5.17 -1.26
CA HIS A 544 -7.10 6.14 -2.08
C HIS A 544 -7.97 6.69 -3.22
N ASP A 545 -8.68 5.82 -3.96
CA ASP A 545 -9.59 6.20 -5.06
C ASP A 545 -10.66 7.17 -4.56
N SER A 546 -11.34 6.81 -3.48
CA SER A 546 -12.33 7.67 -2.82
C SER A 546 -11.73 9.02 -2.39
N ALA A 547 -10.49 9.03 -1.87
CA ALA A 547 -9.82 10.27 -1.48
C ALA A 547 -9.44 11.14 -2.70
N ILE A 548 -8.99 10.55 -3.80
CA ILE A 548 -8.70 11.29 -5.04
C ILE A 548 -9.97 11.94 -5.58
N ILE A 549 -11.08 11.20 -5.59
CA ILE A 549 -12.39 11.71 -6.00
C ILE A 549 -12.82 12.89 -5.11
N ALA A 550 -12.73 12.72 -3.78
CA ALA A 550 -13.10 13.78 -2.84
C ALA A 550 -12.20 15.02 -2.98
N HIS A 551 -10.90 14.82 -3.24
CA HIS A 551 -9.97 15.91 -3.53
C HIS A 551 -10.33 16.65 -4.82
N GLY A 552 -10.65 15.93 -5.89
CA GLY A 552 -11.12 16.52 -7.15
C GLY A 552 -12.42 17.29 -6.99
N MET A 553 -13.40 16.74 -6.24
CA MET A 553 -14.64 17.43 -5.87
C MET A 553 -14.35 18.73 -5.11
N ALA A 554 -13.46 18.71 -4.12
CA ALA A 554 -13.10 19.88 -3.33
C ALA A 554 -12.45 20.97 -4.21
N ARG A 555 -11.53 20.60 -5.11
CA ARG A 555 -10.91 21.52 -6.08
C ARG A 555 -11.91 22.13 -7.06
N ALA A 556 -12.93 21.36 -7.45
CA ALA A 556 -14.04 21.83 -8.30
C ALA A 556 -15.09 22.66 -7.52
N GLY A 557 -14.93 22.86 -6.21
CA GLY A 557 -15.89 23.58 -5.36
C GLY A 557 -17.13 22.78 -4.96
N LEU A 558 -17.16 21.47 -5.24
CA LEU A 558 -18.26 20.53 -4.98
C LEU A 558 -18.16 19.97 -3.55
N ARG A 559 -18.23 20.88 -2.56
CA ARG A 559 -17.95 20.57 -1.15
C ARG A 559 -18.97 19.62 -0.52
N GLU A 560 -20.23 19.68 -0.95
CA GLU A 560 -21.29 18.82 -0.40
C GLU A 560 -21.05 17.35 -0.79
N GLU A 561 -20.73 17.09 -2.06
CA GLU A 561 -20.39 15.76 -2.55
C GLU A 561 -19.09 15.25 -1.94
N ALA A 562 -18.06 16.11 -1.82
CA ALA A 562 -16.81 15.74 -1.15
C ALA A 562 -17.05 15.30 0.31
N ALA A 563 -17.93 16.01 1.04
CA ALA A 563 -18.26 15.67 2.42
C ALA A 563 -18.96 14.29 2.55
N VAL A 564 -19.77 13.89 1.58
CA VAL A 564 -20.38 12.54 1.54
C VAL A 564 -19.31 11.45 1.44
N VAL A 565 -18.31 11.66 0.58
CA VAL A 565 -17.21 10.69 0.42
C VAL A 565 -16.34 10.62 1.68
N VAL A 566 -16.00 11.78 2.26
CA VAL A 566 -15.24 11.85 3.53
C VAL A 566 -15.97 11.13 4.66
N GLU A 567 -17.27 11.36 4.83
CA GLU A 567 -18.05 10.67 5.87
C GLU A 567 -18.10 9.15 5.63
N GLY A 568 -18.17 8.71 4.37
CA GLY A 568 -18.06 7.30 4.03
C GLY A 568 -16.71 6.69 4.45
N LEU A 569 -15.61 7.39 4.18
CA LEU A 569 -14.27 6.96 4.60
C LEU A 569 -14.10 6.95 6.12
N LEU A 570 -14.73 7.88 6.86
CA LEU A 570 -14.72 7.87 8.33
C LEU A 570 -15.43 6.64 8.91
N HIS A 571 -16.57 6.23 8.34
CA HIS A 571 -17.23 4.98 8.72
C HIS A 571 -16.34 3.76 8.44
N ALA A 572 -15.63 3.76 7.31
CA ALA A 572 -14.71 2.68 6.97
C ALA A 572 -13.53 2.63 7.96
N ALA A 573 -12.92 3.79 8.25
CA ALA A 573 -11.80 3.91 9.19
C ALA A 573 -12.16 3.39 10.58
N GLU A 574 -13.33 3.77 11.11
CA GLU A 574 -13.79 3.24 12.39
C GLU A 574 -13.98 1.71 12.36
N GLY A 575 -14.54 1.18 11.27
CA GLY A 575 -14.73 -0.25 11.08
C GLY A 575 -13.44 -1.08 11.13
N PHE A 576 -12.33 -0.52 10.65
CA PHE A 576 -11.00 -1.14 10.59
C PHE A 576 -10.04 -0.71 11.71
N GLY A 577 -10.55 -0.04 12.75
CA GLY A 577 -9.73 0.42 13.87
C GLY A 577 -8.68 1.47 13.47
N PHE A 578 -9.04 2.33 12.52
CA PHE A 578 -8.26 3.48 12.02
C PHE A 578 -6.98 3.15 11.23
N ARG A 579 -6.63 1.87 11.07
CA ARG A 579 -5.64 1.41 10.08
C ARG A 579 -6.38 0.83 8.87
N MET A 580 -6.57 1.68 7.87
CA MET A 580 -7.29 1.35 6.63
C MET A 580 -6.54 0.29 5.81
N PRO A 581 -7.23 -0.75 5.30
CA PRO A 581 -6.65 -1.63 4.30
C PRO A 581 -6.55 -0.92 2.95
N GLU A 582 -5.82 -1.53 2.03
CA GLU A 582 -5.75 -1.15 0.61
C GLU A 582 -7.15 -0.99 -0.02
N LEU A 583 -8.03 -1.96 0.25
CA LEU A 583 -9.41 -1.99 -0.20
C LEU A 583 -10.31 -2.81 0.74
N HIS A 584 -11.62 -2.61 0.64
CA HIS A 584 -12.65 -3.38 1.32
C HIS A 584 -13.84 -3.66 0.42
N ALA A 585 -14.72 -4.59 0.83
CA ALA A 585 -15.83 -5.01 -0.01
C ALA A 585 -16.85 -3.88 -0.26
N GLY A 586 -17.43 -3.84 -1.46
CA GLY A 586 -18.40 -2.82 -1.89
C GLY A 586 -19.84 -3.03 -1.43
N PHE A 587 -20.07 -3.73 -0.32
CA PHE A 587 -21.42 -3.81 0.27
C PHE A 587 -21.88 -2.44 0.73
N SER A 588 -23.17 -2.14 0.53
CA SER A 588 -23.75 -0.91 1.06
C SER A 588 -23.88 -0.96 2.60
N ARG A 589 -23.96 0.22 3.23
CA ARG A 589 -24.34 0.33 4.65
C ARG A 589 -25.70 -0.26 4.98
N ALA A 590 -26.61 -0.34 4.02
CA ALA A 590 -27.91 -0.98 4.20
C ALA A 590 -27.79 -2.52 4.27
N GLU A 591 -26.81 -3.11 3.58
CA GLU A 591 -26.56 -4.54 3.60
C GLU A 591 -25.68 -4.97 4.77
N ARG A 592 -24.70 -4.14 5.16
CA ARG A 592 -23.72 -4.43 6.22
C ARG A 592 -23.48 -3.19 7.07
N ASP A 593 -23.70 -3.33 8.38
CA ASP A 593 -23.52 -2.28 9.39
C ASP A 593 -22.05 -1.95 9.69
N ARG A 594 -21.12 -2.81 9.23
CA ARG A 594 -19.67 -2.58 9.24
C ARG A 594 -19.05 -2.87 7.86
N PRO A 595 -17.94 -2.21 7.50
CA PRO A 595 -17.23 -2.53 6.26
C PRO A 595 -16.70 -3.97 6.34
N VAL A 596 -16.88 -4.74 5.27
CA VAL A 596 -16.41 -6.13 5.19
C VAL A 596 -14.99 -6.14 4.62
N PRO A 597 -14.01 -6.78 5.30
CA PRO A 597 -12.63 -6.84 4.81
C PRO A 597 -12.53 -7.49 3.43
N TYR A 598 -11.70 -6.94 2.55
CA TYR A 598 -11.24 -7.70 1.38
C TYR A 598 -10.17 -8.69 1.84
N PRO A 599 -10.30 -10.00 1.58
CA PRO A 599 -9.54 -11.00 2.32
C PRO A 599 -8.02 -10.90 2.23
N ALA A 600 -7.46 -10.45 1.10
CA ALA A 600 -6.02 -10.42 0.84
C ALA A 600 -5.43 -9.01 0.71
N ALA A 601 -6.17 -7.97 1.13
CA ALA A 601 -5.77 -6.58 1.02
C ALA A 601 -4.50 -6.27 1.83
N CYS A 602 -3.60 -5.47 1.26
CA CYS A 602 -2.46 -4.93 2.00
C CYS A 602 -2.94 -4.07 3.19
N ARG A 603 -2.20 -4.09 4.29
CA ARG A 603 -2.49 -3.31 5.50
C ARG A 603 -1.22 -3.18 6.37
N PRO A 604 -0.60 -2.00 6.47
CA PRO A 604 -0.98 -0.74 5.85
C PRO A 604 -0.61 -0.67 4.35
N GLN A 605 -1.24 0.26 3.65
CA GLN A 605 -0.93 0.64 2.26
C GLN A 605 -0.83 2.17 2.19
N ALA A 606 0.26 2.71 1.64
CA ALA A 606 0.62 4.12 1.74
C ALA A 606 -0.47 5.04 1.20
N TRP A 607 -0.92 4.86 -0.05
CA TRP A 607 -1.96 5.71 -0.64
C TRP A 607 -3.32 5.64 0.08
N SER A 608 -3.58 4.58 0.85
CA SER A 608 -4.79 4.41 1.66
C SER A 608 -4.63 5.07 3.03
N ALA A 609 -3.42 5.07 3.59
CA ALA A 609 -3.10 5.84 4.78
C ALA A 609 -3.14 7.36 4.47
N THR A 610 -2.60 7.82 3.34
CA THR A 610 -2.63 9.25 2.96
C THR A 610 -4.02 9.79 2.69
N ALA A 611 -5.03 8.93 2.45
CA ALA A 611 -6.43 9.34 2.37
C ALA A 611 -6.91 10.10 3.62
N ALA A 612 -6.34 9.80 4.79
CA ALA A 612 -6.63 10.53 6.03
C ALA A 612 -6.24 12.02 5.93
N ILE A 613 -5.12 12.32 5.27
CA ILE A 613 -4.61 13.68 5.11
C ILE A 613 -5.50 14.46 4.15
N THR A 614 -5.91 13.85 3.04
CA THR A 614 -6.88 14.44 2.11
C THR A 614 -8.21 14.75 2.81
N CYS A 615 -8.74 13.81 3.59
CA CYS A 615 -9.97 14.03 4.37
C CYS A 615 -9.80 15.17 5.38
N LEU A 616 -8.63 15.28 6.01
CA LEU A 616 -8.31 16.36 6.95
C LEU A 616 -8.29 17.73 6.27
N GLN A 617 -7.72 17.85 5.08
CA GLN A 617 -7.72 19.10 4.30
C GLN A 617 -9.16 19.53 3.95
N ILE A 618 -9.95 18.59 3.42
CA ILE A 618 -11.34 18.85 3.04
C ILE A 618 -12.17 19.29 4.25
N ALA A 619 -12.03 18.60 5.40
CA ALA A 619 -12.74 18.94 6.63
C ALA A 619 -12.38 20.33 7.18
N ARG A 620 -11.19 20.84 6.87
CA ARG A 620 -10.72 22.18 7.26
C ARG A 620 -11.13 23.27 6.27
N GLY A 621 -11.70 22.90 5.13
CA GLY A 621 -12.04 23.83 4.04
C GLY A 621 -10.83 24.41 3.32
N ALA A 622 -9.68 23.73 3.42
CA ALA A 622 -8.43 24.08 2.74
C ALA A 622 -8.44 23.67 1.27
#